data_AF-A0A3D9ZGE3-F1
#
_entry.id   AF-A0A3D9ZGE3-F1
#
_cell.length_a   1.000
_cell.length_b   1.000
_cell.length_c   1.000
_cell.angle_alpha   90.00
_cell.angle_beta   90.00
_cell.angle_gamma   90.00
#
_symmetry.space_group_name_H-M   'P 1'
#
loop_
_entity.id
_entity.type
_entity.pdbx_description
1 polymer ?
#
loop_
_entity_poly.entity_id
_entity_poly.type
_entity_poly.pdbx_seq_one_letter_code
_entity_poly.pdbx_strand_id
1 'polypeptide(L)'
;MTEKPRAADPAAAGSAPGGTERDRADGKEAERIVIRDKRRIDKPRAEKTAESTEVPGPQAPAEQQPVDTPAPAADPVATEEKPAETPSDDEVAAGGLGAELESLRAELEERTRDVQRVSAEYANYRKRVDRDRGLAAEQTTGLVISALLPVLDDLDRAREHGDLVGPFGSVAEQLNAALGKFGLTAFGEKGDPFDPTRHDAVAHLTSGEVTEPTCIDVMRRGYQLGDRLLRPALVAVADPE
;
A
#
# COMPACT_ATOMS: atom_id res chain seq x y z
N MET A 1 -24.25 17.76 -75.78
CA MET A 1 -24.18 16.67 -76.77
C MET A 1 -23.50 15.48 -76.08
N THR A 2 -24.16 14.36 -75.81
CA THR A 2 -25.57 13.98 -76.00
C THR A 2 -25.86 12.87 -74.97
N GLU A 3 -26.49 13.16 -73.83
CA GLU A 3 -27.94 13.03 -73.51
C GLU A 3 -28.44 11.65 -73.02
N LYS A 4 -29.40 11.73 -72.08
CA LYS A 4 -30.25 10.70 -71.42
C LYS A 4 -31.39 10.20 -72.38
N PRO A 5 -32.43 9.40 -71.97
CA PRO A 5 -32.84 8.78 -70.68
C PRO A 5 -32.79 7.23 -70.77
N ARG A 6 -33.61 6.32 -70.18
CA ARG A 6 -34.80 6.22 -69.27
C ARG A 6 -34.72 4.81 -68.61
N ALA A 7 -35.04 4.46 -67.35
CA ALA A 7 -35.87 4.92 -66.22
C ALA A 7 -37.24 4.20 -66.04
N ALA A 8 -37.65 4.02 -64.77
CA ALA A 8 -38.96 3.52 -64.26
C ALA A 8 -39.18 1.98 -64.29
N ASP A 9 -40.00 1.34 -63.41
CA ASP A 9 -40.99 1.85 -62.42
C ASP A 9 -41.06 1.01 -61.11
N PRO A 10 -41.69 1.51 -60.00
CA PRO A 10 -41.83 0.80 -58.71
C PRO A 10 -43.28 0.54 -58.21
N ALA A 11 -43.56 -0.66 -57.67
CA ALA A 11 -44.72 -1.04 -56.82
C ALA A 11 -44.44 -2.44 -56.19
N ALA A 12 -45.08 -2.96 -55.13
CA ALA A 12 -46.16 -2.54 -54.21
C ALA A 12 -45.86 -3.16 -52.80
N ALA A 13 -46.08 -2.51 -51.65
CA ALA A 13 -47.32 -2.36 -50.86
C ALA A 13 -47.87 -3.63 -50.18
N GLY A 14 -48.13 -3.56 -48.85
CA GLY A 14 -48.67 -4.64 -47.99
C GLY A 14 -47.95 -4.69 -46.62
N SER A 15 -48.33 -3.90 -45.62
CA SER A 15 -49.47 -4.04 -44.67
C SER A 15 -49.19 -4.97 -43.48
N ALA A 16 -49.36 -4.42 -42.27
CA ALA A 16 -49.28 -5.08 -40.96
C ALA A 16 -50.68 -5.64 -40.55
N PRO A 17 -50.96 -6.10 -39.30
CA PRO A 17 -50.10 -6.26 -38.13
C PRO A 17 -50.24 -7.63 -37.42
N GLY A 18 -49.54 -7.81 -36.28
CA GLY A 18 -49.79 -8.92 -35.36
C GLY A 18 -48.91 -8.86 -34.11
N GLY A 19 -49.51 -8.74 -32.93
CA GLY A 19 -48.82 -8.78 -31.65
C GLY A 19 -49.69 -9.41 -30.57
N THR A 20 -49.06 -9.92 -29.51
CA THR A 20 -49.69 -10.25 -28.23
C THR A 20 -48.69 -10.02 -27.11
N GLU A 21 -49.04 -9.16 -26.15
CA GLU A 21 -48.36 -9.14 -24.85
C GLU A 21 -48.62 -10.47 -24.11
N ARG A 22 -47.73 -10.79 -23.15
CA ARG A 22 -48.16 -11.27 -21.83
C ARG A 22 -47.26 -10.67 -20.76
N ASP A 23 -47.88 -10.11 -19.73
CA ASP A 23 -47.19 -9.65 -18.53
C ASP A 23 -46.33 -10.73 -17.88
N ARG A 24 -45.27 -10.28 -17.22
CA ARG A 24 -45.20 -10.37 -15.76
C ARG A 24 -44.36 -9.23 -15.19
N ALA A 25 -45.01 -8.36 -14.42
CA ALA A 25 -44.31 -7.44 -13.55
C ALA A 25 -43.67 -8.19 -12.38
N ASP A 26 -42.48 -7.77 -11.98
CA ASP A 26 -42.13 -7.68 -10.56
C ASP A 26 -41.23 -6.46 -10.35
N GLY A 27 -41.51 -5.67 -9.32
CA GLY A 27 -41.00 -4.31 -9.18
C GLY A 27 -40.13 -4.13 -7.95
N LYS A 28 -38.83 -3.90 -8.15
CA LYS A 28 -37.92 -3.37 -7.11
C LYS A 28 -37.01 -2.29 -7.68
N GLU A 29 -37.56 -1.08 -7.73
CA GLU A 29 -36.78 0.14 -7.95
C GLU A 29 -35.87 0.37 -6.73
N ALA A 30 -34.56 0.24 -6.93
CA ALA A 30 -33.59 0.39 -5.85
C ALA A 30 -33.42 1.88 -5.50
N GLU A 31 -33.96 2.28 -4.33
CA GLU A 31 -33.94 3.67 -3.87
C GLU A 31 -32.51 4.22 -3.83
N ARG A 32 -32.27 5.32 -4.57
CA ARG A 32 -30.97 5.99 -4.58
C ARG A 32 -30.77 6.74 -3.27
N ILE A 33 -29.81 6.32 -2.46
CA ILE A 33 -29.46 6.98 -1.19
C ILE A 33 -28.84 8.37 -1.50
N VAL A 34 -29.66 9.43 -1.41
CA VAL A 34 -29.21 10.82 -1.63
C VAL A 34 -28.71 11.43 -0.31
N ILE A 35 -27.41 11.33 -0.07
CA ILE A 35 -26.76 11.98 1.09
C ILE A 35 -26.73 13.50 0.85
N ARG A 36 -27.58 14.25 1.57
CA ARG A 36 -27.61 15.71 1.56
C ARG A 36 -26.75 16.27 2.69
N ASP A 37 -25.46 16.46 2.43
CA ASP A 37 -24.58 17.21 3.34
C ASP A 37 -25.10 18.65 3.49
N LYS A 38 -25.13 19.14 4.73
CA LYS A 38 -25.58 20.50 5.09
C LYS A 38 -24.48 21.33 5.76
N ARG A 39 -23.21 20.91 5.67
CA ARG A 39 -22.08 21.73 6.12
C ARG A 39 -22.04 23.05 5.35
N ARG A 40 -22.17 24.15 6.10
CA ARG A 40 -21.89 25.51 5.64
C ARG A 40 -20.42 25.57 5.24
N ILE A 41 -20.14 25.68 3.94
CA ILE A 41 -18.78 25.95 3.46
C ILE A 41 -18.58 27.47 3.57
N ASP A 42 -17.99 27.91 4.67
CA ASP A 42 -17.61 29.31 4.81
C ASP A 42 -16.49 29.67 3.82
N LYS A 43 -16.65 30.82 3.18
CA LYS A 43 -15.83 31.26 2.04
C LYS A 43 -14.44 31.67 2.53
N PRO A 44 -13.33 31.19 1.90
CA PRO A 44 -11.99 31.61 2.30
C PRO A 44 -11.80 33.12 2.07
N ARG A 45 -11.28 33.80 3.09
CA ARG A 45 -10.83 35.20 3.00
C ARG A 45 -9.32 35.22 2.81
N ALA A 46 -8.84 36.09 1.92
CA ALA A 46 -7.45 36.10 1.47
C ALA A 46 -6.42 36.43 2.57
N GLU A 47 -5.29 35.74 2.46
CA GLU A 47 -3.91 36.23 2.58
C GLU A 47 -3.63 37.43 3.50
N LYS A 48 -2.81 37.18 4.53
CA LYS A 48 -1.67 38.05 4.84
C LYS A 48 -0.46 37.24 5.28
N THR A 49 0.71 37.63 4.79
CA THR A 49 2.03 37.07 5.09
C THR A 49 2.43 37.29 6.53
N ALA A 50 3.00 36.26 7.16
CA ALA A 50 3.89 36.34 8.31
C ALA A 50 4.91 35.19 8.22
N GLU A 51 6.10 35.37 8.78
CA GLU A 51 7.31 34.59 8.44
C GLU A 51 7.95 33.96 9.69
N SER A 52 8.51 32.76 9.53
CA SER A 52 9.49 32.07 10.39
C SER A 52 9.23 31.93 11.90
N THR A 53 9.08 30.69 12.38
CA THR A 53 9.77 30.21 13.60
C THR A 53 9.99 28.69 13.55
N GLU A 54 11.05 28.21 14.21
CA GLU A 54 11.53 26.81 14.14
C GLU A 54 10.74 25.82 15.01
N VAL A 55 10.93 24.52 14.73
CA VAL A 55 10.40 23.39 15.52
C VAL A 55 11.55 22.71 16.28
N PRO A 56 11.59 22.74 17.63
CA PRO A 56 12.55 21.96 18.41
C PRO A 56 12.09 20.51 18.59
N GLY A 57 13.01 19.55 18.44
CA GLY A 57 12.77 18.13 18.72
C GLY A 57 12.86 17.76 20.21
N PRO A 58 12.29 16.61 20.63
CA PRO A 58 12.30 16.17 22.02
C PRO A 58 13.68 15.67 22.48
N GLN A 59 14.02 15.93 23.74
CA GLN A 59 15.27 15.52 24.38
C GLN A 59 15.14 14.14 25.08
N ALA A 60 16.26 13.45 25.27
CA ALA A 60 16.35 12.22 26.06
C ALA A 60 16.59 12.53 27.56
N PRO A 61 16.14 11.66 28.49
CA PRO A 61 16.39 11.84 29.93
C PRO A 61 17.85 11.49 30.30
N ALA A 62 18.38 12.17 31.32
CA ALA A 62 19.67 11.84 31.92
C ALA A 62 19.50 11.07 33.24
N GLU A 63 20.37 10.10 33.49
CA GLU A 63 20.43 9.33 34.74
C GLU A 63 21.01 10.16 35.90
N GLN A 64 20.63 9.81 37.14
CA GLN A 64 21.20 10.37 38.37
C GLN A 64 21.81 9.24 39.21
N GLN A 65 22.99 9.46 39.77
CA GLN A 65 23.66 8.55 40.71
C GLN A 65 23.52 9.03 42.17
N PRO A 66 23.59 8.12 43.16
CA PRO A 66 23.26 8.41 44.55
C PRO A 66 24.41 9.05 45.34
N VAL A 67 24.08 9.59 46.52
CA VAL A 67 25.03 10.01 47.57
C VAL A 67 24.56 9.51 48.96
N ASP A 68 25.49 9.46 49.91
CA ASP A 68 25.47 8.55 51.06
C ASP A 68 24.89 9.15 52.37
N THR A 69 24.61 8.24 53.32
CA THR A 69 24.33 8.40 54.76
C THR A 69 25.38 9.30 55.49
N PRO A 70 25.10 9.93 56.66
CA PRO A 70 24.62 9.25 57.88
C PRO A 70 23.64 10.02 58.81
N ALA A 71 23.17 9.33 59.86
CA ALA A 71 22.43 9.90 60.99
C ALA A 71 23.34 10.52 62.07
N PRO A 72 22.77 11.29 63.02
CA PRO A 72 22.83 10.84 64.43
C PRO A 72 21.50 11.00 65.19
N ALA A 73 21.43 10.49 66.42
CA ALA A 73 20.23 10.44 67.26
C ALA A 73 20.22 11.48 68.40
N ALA A 74 19.02 11.79 68.92
CA ALA A 74 18.81 12.39 70.24
C ALA A 74 17.36 12.13 70.73
N ASP A 75 17.21 11.55 71.93
CA ASP A 75 15.94 11.53 72.66
C ASP A 75 15.59 12.92 73.23
N PRO A 76 14.32 13.17 73.59
CA PRO A 76 14.04 13.14 75.02
C PRO A 76 12.74 12.43 75.43
N VAL A 77 12.71 11.94 76.67
CA VAL A 77 11.54 11.34 77.32
C VAL A 77 10.57 12.42 77.81
N ALA A 78 9.26 12.20 77.61
CA ALA A 78 8.18 12.92 78.29
C ALA A 78 7.06 11.95 78.71
N THR A 79 6.44 12.23 79.86
CA THR A 79 5.65 11.30 80.68
C THR A 79 4.16 11.22 80.29
N GLU A 80 3.55 10.07 80.62
CA GLU A 80 2.12 9.72 80.78
C GLU A 80 1.02 10.74 80.40
N GLU A 81 0.01 10.28 79.65
CA GLU A 81 -1.27 9.85 80.26
C GLU A 81 -2.13 9.02 79.27
N LYS A 82 -3.04 8.18 79.78
CA LYS A 82 -4.02 7.43 78.97
C LYS A 82 -5.47 7.66 79.45
N PRO A 83 -6.21 8.58 78.83
CA PRO A 83 -7.67 8.61 78.92
C PRO A 83 -8.34 7.49 78.11
N ALA A 84 -9.63 7.25 78.38
CA ALA A 84 -10.41 6.13 77.86
C ALA A 84 -10.77 6.22 76.37
N GLU A 85 -11.23 5.09 75.81
CA GLU A 85 -11.83 5.01 74.48
C GLU A 85 -13.08 5.90 74.35
N THR A 86 -13.13 6.69 73.28
CA THR A 86 -14.38 6.95 72.56
C THR A 86 -14.18 6.43 71.14
N PRO A 87 -15.02 5.50 70.64
CA PRO A 87 -14.95 5.10 69.24
C PRO A 87 -15.27 6.31 68.37
N SER A 88 -14.33 6.71 67.52
CA SER A 88 -14.43 7.94 66.74
C SER A 88 -15.12 7.68 65.39
N ASP A 89 -16.22 8.37 65.12
CA ASP A 89 -16.85 8.36 63.79
C ASP A 89 -15.89 8.89 62.70
N ASP A 90 -14.91 9.74 63.04
CA ASP A 90 -13.88 10.20 62.11
C ASP A 90 -12.91 9.08 61.67
N GLU A 91 -12.63 8.06 62.51
CA GLU A 91 -11.79 6.93 62.08
C GLU A 91 -12.52 6.04 61.07
N VAL A 92 -13.84 5.89 61.22
CA VAL A 92 -14.68 5.14 60.28
C VAL A 92 -14.80 5.92 58.96
N ALA A 93 -14.97 7.25 59.02
CA ALA A 93 -14.99 8.12 57.85
C ALA A 93 -13.64 8.12 57.09
N ALA A 94 -12.52 8.23 57.82
CA ALA A 94 -11.18 8.17 57.23
C ALA A 94 -10.88 6.80 56.59
N GLY A 95 -11.31 5.70 57.21
CA GLY A 95 -11.22 4.35 56.64
C GLY A 95 -12.03 4.20 55.36
N GLY A 96 -13.26 4.74 55.32
CA GLY A 96 -14.10 4.75 54.12
C GLY A 96 -13.48 5.51 52.94
N LEU A 97 -13.00 6.74 53.21
CA LEU A 97 -12.30 7.55 52.21
C LEU A 97 -11.01 6.89 51.70
N GLY A 98 -10.27 6.20 52.57
CA GLY A 98 -9.08 5.44 52.18
C GLY A 98 -9.42 4.29 51.22
N ALA A 99 -10.50 3.55 51.48
CA ALA A 99 -10.97 2.47 50.61
C ALA A 99 -11.49 2.99 49.25
N GLU A 100 -12.22 4.10 49.24
CA GLU A 100 -12.71 4.74 48.01
C GLU A 100 -11.54 5.24 47.13
N LEU A 101 -10.53 5.88 47.73
CA LEU A 101 -9.33 6.32 47.03
C LEU A 101 -8.53 5.15 46.42
N GLU A 102 -8.46 4.00 47.08
CA GLU A 102 -7.75 2.82 46.56
C GLU A 102 -8.55 2.14 45.44
N SER A 103 -9.88 2.10 45.52
CA SER A 103 -10.75 1.67 44.41
C SER A 103 -10.55 2.56 43.18
N LEU A 104 -10.57 3.89 43.37
CA LEU A 104 -10.34 4.86 42.30
C LEU A 104 -8.95 4.73 41.67
N ARG A 105 -7.91 4.40 42.45
CA ARG A 105 -6.56 4.09 41.93
C ARG A 105 -6.56 2.82 41.08
N ALA A 106 -7.19 1.73 41.57
CA ALA A 106 -7.27 0.47 40.85
C ALA A 106 -7.99 0.63 39.49
N GLU A 107 -9.09 1.39 39.47
CA GLU A 107 -9.80 1.75 38.24
C GLU A 107 -8.95 2.63 37.31
N LEU A 108 -8.25 3.64 37.84
CA LEU A 108 -7.36 4.51 37.05
C LEU A 108 -6.24 3.68 36.40
N GLU A 109 -5.62 2.77 37.13
CA GLU A 109 -4.62 1.85 36.57
C GLU A 109 -5.22 0.90 35.53
N GLU A 110 -6.40 0.32 35.75
CA GLU A 110 -7.05 -0.56 34.78
C GLU A 110 -7.32 0.20 33.47
N ARG A 111 -7.93 1.39 33.56
CA ARG A 111 -8.15 2.26 32.40
C ARG A 111 -6.85 2.68 31.74
N THR A 112 -5.78 2.91 32.50
CA THR A 112 -4.45 3.24 31.96
C THR A 112 -3.85 2.05 31.21
N ARG A 113 -3.92 0.84 31.78
CA ARG A 113 -3.47 -0.41 31.13
C ARG A 113 -4.26 -0.68 29.84
N ASP A 114 -5.57 -0.46 29.83
CA ASP A 114 -6.42 -0.59 28.64
C ASP A 114 -6.07 0.46 27.57
N VAL A 115 -5.91 1.74 27.93
CA VAL A 115 -5.51 2.80 26.99
C VAL A 115 -4.13 2.53 26.41
N GLN A 116 -3.17 2.09 27.23
CA GLN A 116 -1.84 1.66 26.76
C GLN A 116 -1.96 0.50 25.76
N ARG A 117 -2.70 -0.55 26.09
CA ARG A 117 -2.94 -1.72 25.22
C ARG A 117 -3.57 -1.30 23.88
N VAL A 118 -4.67 -0.54 23.90
CA VAL A 118 -5.35 -0.06 22.70
C VAL A 118 -4.45 0.87 21.87
N SER A 119 -3.61 1.69 22.50
CA SER A 119 -2.65 2.54 21.79
C SER A 119 -1.57 1.71 21.07
N ALA A 120 -1.10 0.61 21.67
CA ALA A 120 -0.15 -0.32 21.07
C ALA A 120 -0.79 -1.13 19.93
N GLU A 121 -2.03 -1.61 20.11
CA GLU A 121 -2.83 -2.26 19.07
C GLU A 121 -3.03 -1.31 17.87
N TYR A 122 -3.38 -0.05 18.10
CA TYR A 122 -3.54 0.97 17.05
C TYR A 122 -2.21 1.30 16.35
N ALA A 123 -1.12 1.46 17.09
CA ALA A 123 0.21 1.70 16.51
C ALA A 123 0.67 0.55 15.61
N ASN A 124 0.40 -0.70 16.01
CA ASN A 124 0.69 -1.89 15.22
C ASN A 124 -0.25 -2.02 14.01
N TYR A 125 -1.54 -1.71 14.17
CA TYR A 125 -2.50 -1.63 13.06
C TYR A 125 -2.07 -0.61 12.01
N ARG A 126 -1.67 0.60 12.40
CA ARG A 126 -1.20 1.64 11.48
C ARG A 126 0.04 1.19 10.70
N LYS A 127 1.06 0.67 11.41
CA LYS A 127 2.28 0.09 10.80
C LYS A 127 1.96 -1.02 9.79
N ARG A 128 0.93 -1.84 10.04
CA ARG A 128 0.47 -2.88 9.11
C ARG A 128 -0.21 -2.25 7.89
N VAL A 129 -1.22 -1.41 8.09
CA VAL A 129 -1.98 -0.77 7.00
C VAL A 129 -1.08 0.04 6.06
N ASP A 130 -0.09 0.77 6.58
CA ASP A 130 0.81 1.56 5.74
C ASP A 130 1.77 0.69 4.90
N ARG A 131 2.17 -0.49 5.40
CA ARG A 131 2.89 -1.50 4.61
C ARG A 131 1.98 -2.12 3.55
N ASP A 132 0.78 -2.53 3.94
CA ASP A 132 -0.19 -3.21 3.06
C ASP A 132 -0.61 -2.28 1.90
N ARG A 133 -0.68 -0.96 2.15
CA ARG A 133 -0.88 0.09 1.13
C ARG A 133 0.25 0.14 0.10
N GLY A 134 1.51 0.08 0.54
CA GLY A 134 2.68 0.04 -0.34
C GLY A 134 2.65 -1.19 -1.25
N LEU A 135 2.48 -2.37 -0.65
CA LEU A 135 2.35 -3.64 -1.35
C LEU A 135 1.18 -3.64 -2.35
N ALA A 136 0.03 -3.05 -2.00
CA ALA A 136 -1.10 -2.93 -2.92
C ALA A 136 -0.83 -1.99 -4.11
N ALA A 137 -0.07 -0.90 -3.91
CA ALA A 137 0.34 0.01 -4.97
C ALA A 137 1.36 -0.65 -5.93
N GLU A 138 2.35 -1.35 -5.38
CA GLU A 138 3.32 -2.16 -6.14
C GLU A 138 2.63 -3.29 -6.92
N GLN A 139 1.68 -3.99 -6.29
CA GLN A 139 0.90 -5.04 -6.95
C GLN A 139 0.06 -4.49 -8.12
N THR A 140 -0.62 -3.38 -7.91
CA THR A 140 -1.44 -2.72 -8.95
C THR A 140 -0.58 -2.22 -10.10
N THR A 141 0.57 -1.59 -9.80
CA THR A 141 1.55 -1.13 -10.80
C THR A 141 2.10 -2.31 -11.60
N GLY A 142 2.45 -3.41 -10.92
CA GLY A 142 2.88 -4.66 -11.55
C GLY A 142 1.84 -5.26 -12.49
N LEU A 143 0.56 -5.26 -12.13
CA LEU A 143 -0.51 -5.76 -13.02
C LEU A 143 -0.64 -4.92 -14.30
N VAL A 144 -0.55 -3.59 -14.19
CA VAL A 144 -0.58 -2.70 -15.37
C VAL A 144 0.64 -2.89 -16.26
N ILE A 145 1.84 -2.99 -15.68
CA ILE A 145 3.08 -3.22 -16.44
C ILE A 145 3.11 -4.62 -17.07
N SER A 146 2.63 -5.66 -16.36
CA SER A 146 2.47 -7.02 -16.92
C SER A 146 1.57 -7.03 -18.17
N ALA A 147 0.54 -6.19 -18.24
CA ALA A 147 -0.32 -6.06 -19.41
C ALA A 147 0.35 -5.32 -20.60
N LEU A 148 1.43 -4.57 -20.35
CA LEU A 148 2.22 -3.88 -21.38
C LEU A 148 3.41 -4.71 -21.89
N LEU A 149 3.80 -5.79 -21.22
CA LEU A 149 4.93 -6.63 -21.65
C LEU A 149 4.84 -7.15 -23.09
N PRO A 150 3.67 -7.53 -23.65
CA PRO A 150 3.58 -7.91 -25.06
C PRO A 150 3.96 -6.78 -26.03
N VAL A 151 3.71 -5.51 -25.66
CA VAL A 151 4.15 -4.35 -26.44
C VAL A 151 5.67 -4.20 -26.38
N LEU A 152 6.30 -4.52 -25.25
CA LEU A 152 7.76 -4.56 -25.15
C LEU A 152 8.37 -5.71 -25.96
N ASP A 153 7.72 -6.89 -25.97
CA ASP A 153 8.13 -8.04 -26.79
C ASP A 153 8.11 -7.70 -28.30
N ASP A 154 7.06 -6.99 -28.76
CA ASP A 154 6.96 -6.56 -30.17
C ASP A 154 7.93 -5.41 -30.51
N LEU A 155 8.26 -4.54 -29.54
CA LEU A 155 9.34 -3.56 -29.70
C LEU A 155 10.72 -4.23 -29.76
N ASP A 156 10.97 -5.25 -28.96
CA ASP A 156 12.24 -5.98 -29.00
C ASP A 156 12.40 -6.74 -30.32
N ARG A 157 11.34 -7.40 -30.81
CA ARG A 157 11.26 -7.98 -32.17
C ARG A 157 11.52 -6.95 -33.27
N ALA A 158 10.91 -5.75 -33.16
CA ALA A 158 11.14 -4.67 -34.11
C ALA A 158 12.58 -4.11 -34.05
N ARG A 159 13.33 -4.32 -32.95
CA ARG A 159 14.76 -4.00 -32.88
C ARG A 159 15.61 -5.06 -33.59
N GLU A 160 15.29 -6.33 -33.39
CA GLU A 160 15.97 -7.47 -34.03
C GLU A 160 15.88 -7.42 -35.56
N HIS A 161 14.73 -6.99 -36.11
CA HIS A 161 14.54 -6.78 -37.55
C HIS A 161 15.06 -5.43 -38.07
N GLY A 162 15.46 -4.50 -37.19
CA GLY A 162 15.97 -3.18 -37.58
C GLY A 162 14.88 -2.15 -37.95
N ASP A 163 13.61 -2.40 -37.60
CA ASP A 163 12.49 -1.50 -37.86
C ASP A 163 12.41 -0.32 -36.86
N LEU A 164 13.05 -0.42 -35.69
CA LEU A 164 13.10 0.64 -34.67
C LEU A 164 14.07 1.78 -35.01
N VAL A 165 13.80 2.48 -36.11
CA VAL A 165 14.60 3.61 -36.61
C VAL A 165 13.82 4.92 -36.53
N GLY A 166 14.53 6.02 -36.30
CA GLY A 166 13.95 7.37 -36.30
C GLY A 166 12.89 7.57 -35.20
N PRO A 167 11.76 8.25 -35.50
CA PRO A 167 10.76 8.59 -34.48
C PRO A 167 10.19 7.40 -33.71
N PHE A 168 10.08 6.22 -34.33
CA PHE A 168 9.58 5.02 -33.67
C PHE A 168 10.58 4.47 -32.64
N GLY A 169 11.88 4.47 -32.99
CA GLY A 169 12.98 4.20 -32.06
C GLY A 169 12.92 5.10 -30.82
N SER A 170 12.82 6.41 -31.02
CA SER A 170 12.73 7.39 -29.92
C SER A 170 11.48 7.23 -29.04
N VAL A 171 10.36 6.72 -29.57
CA VAL A 171 9.17 6.41 -28.76
C VAL A 171 9.37 5.14 -27.93
N ALA A 172 10.03 4.11 -28.46
CA ALA A 172 10.38 2.91 -27.71
C ALA A 172 11.37 3.20 -26.56
N GLU A 173 12.38 4.04 -26.81
CA GLU A 173 13.31 4.54 -25.79
C GLU A 173 12.57 5.33 -24.69
N GLN A 174 11.64 6.21 -25.07
CA GLN A 174 10.81 6.96 -24.12
C GLN A 174 9.90 6.05 -23.30
N LEU A 175 9.32 4.99 -23.88
CA LEU A 175 8.51 4.01 -23.16
C LEU A 175 9.36 3.23 -22.15
N ASN A 176 10.52 2.72 -22.55
CA ASN A 176 11.44 2.03 -21.66
C ASN A 176 11.92 2.95 -20.52
N ALA A 177 12.28 4.20 -20.82
CA ALA A 177 12.68 5.20 -19.83
C ALA A 177 11.50 5.68 -18.93
N ALA A 178 10.26 5.55 -19.38
CA ALA A 178 9.07 5.81 -18.56
C ALA A 178 8.80 4.64 -17.60
N LEU A 179 8.85 3.40 -18.09
CA LEU A 179 8.62 2.20 -17.27
C LEU A 179 9.76 1.97 -16.25
N GLY A 180 11.01 2.27 -16.62
CA GLY A 180 12.15 2.23 -15.70
C GLY A 180 12.00 3.15 -14.49
N LYS A 181 11.29 4.29 -14.62
CA LYS A 181 10.98 5.19 -13.49
C LYS A 181 9.98 4.59 -12.49
N PHE A 182 9.21 3.58 -12.90
CA PHE A 182 8.37 2.79 -12.00
C PHE A 182 9.13 1.59 -11.41
N GLY A 183 10.42 1.42 -11.71
CA GLY A 183 11.25 0.33 -11.23
C GLY A 183 11.23 -0.93 -12.11
N LEU A 184 10.78 -0.84 -13.36
CA LEU A 184 10.85 -1.95 -14.31
C LEU A 184 12.29 -2.16 -14.80
N THR A 185 12.84 -3.35 -14.55
CA THR A 185 14.15 -3.79 -15.03
C THR A 185 13.99 -5.00 -15.93
N ALA A 186 14.57 -4.94 -17.13
CA ALA A 186 14.68 -6.08 -18.04
C ALA A 186 15.94 -6.91 -17.71
N PHE A 187 15.91 -8.20 -18.01
CA PHE A 187 17.06 -9.11 -17.84
C PHE A 187 16.94 -10.32 -18.78
N GLY A 188 18.00 -11.13 -18.85
CA GLY A 188 18.12 -12.19 -19.85
C GLY A 188 18.70 -11.59 -21.12
N GLU A 189 20.01 -11.44 -21.16
CA GLU A 189 20.79 -11.17 -22.36
C GLU A 189 21.62 -12.41 -22.74
N LYS A 190 22.05 -12.49 -24.00
CA LYS A 190 22.83 -13.63 -24.49
C LYS A 190 24.23 -13.62 -23.86
N GLY A 191 24.54 -14.67 -23.11
CA GLY A 191 25.74 -14.78 -22.28
C GLY A 191 25.51 -14.54 -20.78
N ASP A 192 24.28 -14.21 -20.34
CA ASP A 192 23.96 -14.21 -18.91
C ASP A 192 24.09 -15.63 -18.31
N PRO A 193 24.58 -15.77 -17.06
CA PRO A 193 24.53 -17.05 -16.35
C PRO A 193 23.07 -17.46 -16.10
N PHE A 194 22.80 -18.77 -16.14
CA PHE A 194 21.45 -19.29 -15.94
C PHE A 194 21.05 -19.29 -14.46
N ASP A 195 19.91 -18.68 -14.16
CA ASP A 195 19.32 -18.59 -12.82
C ASP A 195 17.89 -19.15 -12.84
N PRO A 196 17.63 -20.35 -12.28
CA PRO A 196 16.30 -20.97 -12.25
C PRO A 196 15.21 -20.14 -11.55
N THR A 197 15.58 -19.09 -10.80
CA THR A 197 14.60 -18.19 -10.14
C THR A 197 14.12 -17.06 -11.05
N ARG A 198 14.83 -16.80 -12.16
CA ARG A 198 14.57 -15.69 -13.10
C ARG A 198 14.45 -16.15 -14.56
N HIS A 199 15.06 -17.27 -14.94
CA HIS A 199 15.13 -17.78 -16.31
C HIS A 199 14.32 -19.09 -16.46
N ASP A 200 13.61 -19.22 -17.58
CA ASP A 200 12.76 -20.35 -17.96
C ASP A 200 13.39 -21.05 -19.19
N ALA A 201 14.04 -22.19 -18.94
CA ALA A 201 14.87 -22.89 -19.92
C ALA A 201 14.05 -23.83 -20.80
N VAL A 202 13.67 -23.36 -21.99
CA VAL A 202 12.86 -24.13 -22.95
C VAL A 202 13.68 -25.05 -23.86
N ALA A 203 15.00 -24.85 -23.92
CA ALA A 203 15.94 -25.72 -24.62
C ALA A 203 17.22 -25.86 -23.81
N HIS A 204 17.77 -27.08 -23.77
CA HIS A 204 19.08 -27.38 -23.19
C HIS A 204 19.96 -27.99 -24.28
N LEU A 205 21.21 -27.54 -24.34
CA LEU A 205 22.26 -27.94 -25.27
C LEU A 205 23.55 -28.16 -24.48
N THR A 206 24.54 -28.84 -25.05
CA THR A 206 25.90 -28.91 -24.49
C THR A 206 26.86 -28.08 -25.32
N SER A 207 27.87 -27.47 -24.70
CA SER A 207 28.95 -26.80 -25.42
C SER A 207 30.22 -26.71 -24.58
N GLY A 208 31.35 -27.16 -25.16
CA GLY A 208 32.68 -26.93 -24.59
C GLY A 208 33.16 -25.47 -24.58
N GLU A 209 32.34 -24.52 -25.06
CA GLU A 209 32.62 -23.07 -24.98
C GLU A 209 32.18 -22.44 -23.64
N VAL A 210 31.34 -23.11 -22.85
CA VAL A 210 30.83 -22.61 -21.55
C VAL A 210 31.38 -23.44 -20.39
N THR A 211 31.64 -22.79 -19.25
CA THR A 211 32.13 -23.44 -18.02
C THR A 211 31.04 -23.66 -16.97
N GLU A 212 29.87 -23.06 -17.15
CA GLU A 212 28.71 -23.13 -16.27
C GLU A 212 27.42 -22.97 -17.10
N PRO A 213 26.24 -23.37 -16.57
CA PRO A 213 24.98 -23.24 -17.30
C PRO A 213 24.71 -21.79 -17.73
N THR A 214 24.69 -21.53 -19.03
CA THR A 214 24.71 -20.16 -19.61
C THR A 214 23.60 -19.97 -20.62
N CYS A 215 22.95 -18.79 -20.62
CA CYS A 215 21.91 -18.41 -21.56
C CYS A 215 22.49 -18.11 -22.96
N ILE A 216 22.60 -19.14 -23.80
CA ILE A 216 23.14 -19.03 -25.17
C ILE A 216 22.18 -18.42 -26.18
N ASP A 217 20.88 -18.37 -25.90
CA ASP A 217 19.92 -17.60 -26.69
C ASP A 217 18.72 -17.14 -25.85
N VAL A 218 18.11 -16.02 -26.21
CA VAL A 218 17.00 -15.42 -25.45
C VAL A 218 15.82 -15.20 -26.38
N MET A 219 14.84 -16.09 -26.31
CA MET A 219 13.66 -16.08 -27.17
C MET A 219 12.62 -15.03 -26.73
N ARG A 220 12.70 -14.57 -25.47
CA ARG A 220 11.89 -13.48 -24.91
C ARG A 220 12.49 -12.97 -23.59
N ARG A 221 12.74 -11.67 -23.47
CA ARG A 221 13.32 -11.07 -22.25
C ARG A 221 12.46 -11.26 -20.99
N GLY A 222 13.14 -11.34 -19.85
CA GLY A 222 12.53 -11.34 -18.53
C GLY A 222 12.36 -9.93 -17.98
N TYR A 223 11.41 -9.76 -17.05
CA TYR A 223 11.09 -8.47 -16.46
C TYR A 223 10.78 -8.58 -14.97
N GLN A 224 11.33 -7.68 -14.17
CA GLN A 224 11.06 -7.51 -12.74
C GLN A 224 10.69 -6.06 -12.41
N LEU A 225 9.87 -5.87 -11.38
CA LEU A 225 9.47 -4.58 -10.84
C LEU A 225 10.03 -4.44 -9.42
N GLY A 226 11.13 -3.70 -9.28
CA GLY A 226 11.96 -3.76 -8.07
C GLY A 226 12.40 -5.21 -7.79
N ASP A 227 12.08 -5.71 -6.60
CA ASP A 227 12.38 -7.08 -6.17
C ASP A 227 11.37 -8.13 -6.69
N ARG A 228 10.27 -7.71 -7.31
CA ARG A 228 9.20 -8.63 -7.76
C ARG A 228 9.38 -9.04 -9.21
N LEU A 229 9.66 -10.32 -9.45
CA LEU A 229 9.56 -10.94 -10.78
C LEU A 229 8.14 -10.74 -11.37
N LEU A 230 8.03 -10.14 -12.56
CA LEU A 230 6.78 -10.06 -13.32
C LEU A 230 6.66 -11.20 -14.32
N ARG A 231 7.77 -11.57 -14.98
CA ARG A 231 7.85 -12.65 -15.96
C ARG A 231 9.30 -13.14 -16.10
N PRO A 232 9.58 -14.45 -16.10
CA PRO A 232 10.92 -14.96 -16.37
C PRO A 232 11.35 -14.72 -17.82
N ALA A 233 12.66 -14.72 -18.08
CA ALA A 233 13.20 -14.73 -19.43
C ALA A 233 13.06 -16.13 -20.04
N LEU A 234 12.60 -16.24 -21.29
CA LEU A 234 12.52 -17.51 -22.01
C LEU A 234 13.83 -17.73 -22.76
N VAL A 235 14.60 -18.75 -22.36
CA VAL A 235 16.00 -18.92 -22.79
C VAL A 235 16.31 -20.33 -23.31
N ALA A 236 17.31 -20.42 -24.18
CA ALA A 236 18.05 -21.63 -24.43
C ALA A 236 19.32 -21.62 -23.57
N VAL A 237 19.60 -22.72 -22.88
CA VAL A 237 20.76 -22.89 -21.99
C VAL A 237 21.76 -23.84 -22.64
N ALA A 238 23.05 -23.53 -22.50
CA ALA A 238 24.11 -24.51 -22.71
C ALA A 238 24.72 -24.92 -21.38
N ASP A 239 24.84 -26.23 -21.17
CA ASP A 239 25.62 -26.85 -20.11
C ASP A 239 27.04 -27.18 -20.63
N PRO A 240 28.07 -27.23 -19.75
CA PRO A 240 29.41 -27.71 -20.11
C PRO A 240 29.41 -29.20 -20.52
N GLU A 241 30.39 -29.59 -21.35
CA GLU A 241 30.65 -30.98 -21.78
C GLU A 241 31.50 -31.80 -20.79
#